data_AF-T0ZG13-F1
#
_entry.id   AF-T0ZG13-F1
#
_cell.length_a   1.000
_cell.length_b   1.000
_cell.length_c   1.000
_cell.angle_alpha   90.00
_cell.angle_beta   90.00
_cell.angle_gamma   90.00
#
_symmetry.space_group_name_H-M   'P 1'
#
loop_
_entity.id
_entity.type
_entity.pdbx_description
1 polymer ?
#
loop_
_entity_poly.entity_id
_entity_poly.type
_entity_poly.pdbx_seq_one_letter_code
_entity_poly.pdbx_strand_id
1 'polypeptide(L)'
;MYISGLGYWKVLVNGHAVGPGVLYSTMYDYSKAVPYQSFDVTSLLRKGKRNVVSIALGNGWYNIMERDVWGFQNAFWRAWPRARMNLRLQTPGGKTKWLVTNNTWQAADGPRLADGVYNGEVYDAALKIHGWNNPDRAMASLAHAKIVKAPPGRLTSQLMPPCEVVQRLAPVSITEPQPHVFVVKFPQNMSGWVTLT
;
A
#
# COMPACT_ATOMS: atom_id res chain seq x y z
N MET A 1 0.70 15.91 -0.69
CA MET A 1 1.33 14.74 -0.04
C MET A 1 2.38 14.18 -0.97
N TYR A 2 3.57 13.85 -0.48
CA TYR A 2 4.61 13.13 -1.24
C TYR A 2 4.88 11.82 -0.51
N ILE A 3 4.81 10.69 -1.20
CA ILE A 3 4.96 9.37 -0.58
C ILE A 3 5.78 8.42 -1.46
N SER A 4 6.68 7.70 -0.83
CA SER A 4 7.41 6.57 -1.39
C SER A 4 7.24 5.38 -0.44
N GLY A 5 6.46 4.39 -0.84
CA GLY A 5 6.44 3.09 -0.20
C GLY A 5 7.28 2.11 -1.01
N LEU A 6 8.18 1.38 -0.36
CA LEU A 6 9.00 0.37 -0.99
C LEU A 6 8.33 -0.99 -0.78
N GLY A 7 7.93 -1.58 -1.91
CA GLY A 7 7.01 -2.69 -2.01
C GLY A 7 5.69 -2.23 -2.59
N TYR A 8 4.61 -2.92 -2.22
CA TYR A 8 3.28 -2.37 -2.45
C TYR A 8 2.84 -1.50 -1.28
N TRP A 9 2.05 -0.47 -1.56
CA TRP A 9 1.57 0.44 -0.54
C TRP A 9 0.21 1.03 -0.88
N LYS A 10 -0.53 1.38 0.18
CA LYS A 10 -1.77 2.15 0.12
C LYS A 10 -1.77 3.17 1.23
N VAL A 11 -1.98 4.44 0.89
CA VAL A 11 -2.14 5.51 1.88
C VAL A 11 -3.59 5.94 1.96
N LEU A 12 -4.06 6.15 3.19
CA LEU A 12 -5.39 6.66 3.48
C LEU A 12 -5.29 7.95 4.28
N VAL A 13 -6.20 8.88 4.00
CA VAL A 13 -6.44 10.07 4.82
C VAL A 13 -7.87 10.00 5.30
N ASN A 14 -8.05 9.94 6.61
CA ASN A 14 -9.37 9.83 7.26
C ASN A 14 -10.24 8.67 6.70
N GLY A 15 -9.61 7.55 6.36
CA GLY A 15 -10.28 6.36 5.83
C GLY A 15 -10.48 6.36 4.32
N HIS A 16 -10.22 7.48 3.64
CA HIS A 16 -10.30 7.59 2.18
C HIS A 16 -8.95 7.28 1.55
N ALA A 17 -8.94 6.41 0.53
CA ALA A 17 -7.74 6.13 -0.24
C ALA A 17 -7.25 7.40 -0.96
N VAL A 18 -5.93 7.59 -1.00
CA VAL A 18 -5.29 8.67 -1.75
C VAL A 18 -4.88 8.17 -3.12
N GLY A 19 -5.29 8.90 -4.16
CA GLY A 19 -5.03 8.54 -5.55
C GLY A 19 -5.99 7.47 -6.08
N PRO A 20 -6.09 7.33 -7.42
CA PRO A 20 -7.00 6.38 -8.05
C PRO A 20 -6.40 4.95 -8.16
N GLY A 21 -5.10 4.83 -7.96
CA GLY A 21 -4.38 3.61 -8.29
C GLY A 21 -4.44 2.50 -7.26
N VAL A 22 -3.99 1.35 -7.74
CA VAL A 22 -3.79 0.09 -7.03
C VAL A 22 -2.38 -0.41 -7.33
N LEU A 23 -1.83 -1.25 -6.45
CA LEU A 23 -0.50 -1.85 -6.64
C LEU A 23 0.63 -0.83 -6.89
N TYR A 24 0.56 0.34 -6.26
CA TYR A 24 1.72 1.22 -6.12
C TYR A 24 2.76 0.51 -5.27
N SER A 25 4.06 0.40 -5.56
CA SER A 25 4.86 0.82 -6.71
C SER A 25 5.12 -0.36 -7.67
N THR A 26 5.51 -0.06 -8.90
CA THR A 26 5.99 -1.07 -9.86
C THR A 26 7.43 -1.52 -9.56
N MET A 27 7.97 -2.37 -10.41
CA MET A 27 9.33 -2.90 -10.34
C MET A 27 10.38 -1.81 -10.62
N TYR A 28 11.33 -1.64 -9.69
CA TYR A 28 12.46 -0.71 -9.82
C TYR A 28 13.76 -1.37 -9.37
N ASP A 29 14.89 -0.93 -9.93
CA ASP A 29 16.21 -1.12 -9.32
C ASP A 29 16.41 -0.05 -8.24
N TYR A 30 16.11 -0.43 -6.99
CA TYR A 30 16.17 0.47 -5.83
C TYR A 30 17.60 0.90 -5.48
N SER A 31 18.63 0.35 -6.13
CA SER A 31 19.98 0.88 -6.04
C SER A 31 20.19 2.16 -6.84
N LYS A 32 19.35 2.41 -7.84
CA LYS A 32 19.46 3.57 -8.75
C LYS A 32 18.36 4.59 -8.49
N ALA A 33 17.11 4.13 -8.38
CA ALA A 33 15.95 4.99 -8.26
C ALA A 33 14.96 4.48 -7.22
N VAL A 34 14.44 5.40 -6.42
CA VAL A 34 13.42 5.16 -5.40
C VAL A 34 12.22 6.01 -5.79
N PRO A 35 11.15 5.42 -6.36
CA PRO A 35 10.02 6.18 -6.86
C PRO A 35 9.22 6.80 -5.72
N TYR A 36 8.77 8.04 -5.91
CA TYR A 36 7.74 8.64 -5.08
C TYR A 36 6.63 9.22 -5.96
N GLN A 37 5.45 9.37 -5.37
CA GLN A 37 4.30 10.02 -5.98
C GLN A 37 3.83 11.20 -5.15
N SER A 38 3.18 12.15 -5.82
CA SER A 38 2.60 13.33 -5.21
C SER A 38 1.10 13.39 -5.44
N PHE A 39 0.34 13.64 -4.38
CA PHE A 39 -1.11 13.76 -4.43
C PHE A 39 -1.57 15.05 -3.75
N ASP A 40 -2.57 15.70 -4.33
CA ASP A 40 -3.38 16.66 -3.59
C ASP A 40 -4.34 15.90 -2.67
N VAL A 41 -4.29 16.22 -1.38
CA VAL A 41 -5.13 15.61 -0.33
C VAL A 41 -5.98 16.66 0.39
N THR A 42 -6.06 17.88 -0.15
CA THR A 42 -6.72 19.02 0.49
C THR A 42 -8.17 18.70 0.84
N SER A 43 -8.91 18.09 -0.07
CA SER A 43 -10.32 17.70 0.13
C SER A 43 -10.52 16.56 1.13
N LEU A 44 -9.47 15.80 1.45
CA LEU A 44 -9.55 14.68 2.40
C LEU A 44 -9.30 15.13 3.85
N LEU A 45 -8.76 16.33 4.06
CA LEU A 45 -8.42 16.86 5.37
C LEU A 45 -9.61 17.58 6.02
N ARG A 46 -9.72 17.40 7.34
CA ARG A 46 -10.75 18.04 8.18
C ARG A 46 -10.14 19.23 8.91
N LYS A 47 -10.57 20.44 8.56
CA LYS A 47 -10.08 21.68 9.21
C LYS A 47 -10.51 21.73 10.68
N GLY A 48 -9.58 22.06 11.58
CA GLY A 48 -9.84 22.25 13.01
C GLY A 48 -10.21 20.98 13.79
N LYS A 49 -10.14 19.81 13.15
CA LYS A 49 -10.46 18.50 13.76
C LYS A 49 -9.24 17.58 13.71
N ARG A 50 -9.30 16.49 14.47
CA ARG A 50 -8.33 15.39 14.37
C ARG A 50 -8.36 14.81 12.96
N ASN A 51 -7.18 14.54 12.42
CA ASN A 51 -6.98 13.85 11.15
C ASN A 51 -6.12 12.62 11.40
N VAL A 52 -6.31 11.59 10.59
CA VAL A 52 -5.50 10.37 10.60
C VAL A 52 -4.96 10.14 9.20
N VAL A 53 -3.65 9.87 9.11
CA VAL A 53 -3.00 9.40 7.90
C VAL A 53 -2.46 8.01 8.21
N SER A 54 -2.79 7.04 7.38
CA SER A 54 -2.42 5.65 7.58
C SER A 54 -1.80 5.08 6.32
N ILE A 55 -0.76 4.25 6.47
CA ILE A 55 -0.05 3.64 5.35
C ILE A 55 -0.07 2.12 5.58
N ALA A 56 -0.64 1.38 4.64
CA ALA A 56 -0.47 -0.07 4.56
C ALA A 56 0.68 -0.37 3.60
N LEU A 57 1.51 -1.34 3.96
CA LEU A 57 2.66 -1.79 3.18
C LEU A 57 2.52 -3.31 2.91
N GLY A 58 2.99 -3.74 1.75
CA GLY A 58 3.16 -5.14 1.37
C GLY A 58 4.52 -5.33 0.69
N ASN A 59 4.94 -6.58 0.52
CA ASN A 59 6.24 -6.94 -0.02
C ASN A 59 6.47 -6.39 -1.43
N GLY A 60 5.48 -6.56 -2.30
CA GLY A 60 5.56 -6.18 -3.72
C GLY A 60 6.87 -6.62 -4.38
N TRP A 61 7.37 -5.82 -5.32
CA TRP A 61 8.66 -6.09 -6.00
C TRP A 61 9.89 -5.74 -5.15
N TYR A 62 9.72 -5.11 -3.98
CA TYR A 62 10.84 -4.65 -3.14
C TYR A 62 11.36 -5.73 -2.20
N ASN A 63 10.46 -6.60 -1.73
CA ASN A 63 10.79 -7.70 -0.82
C ASN A 63 10.30 -9.04 -1.38
N ILE A 64 10.66 -9.35 -2.63
CA ILE A 64 10.35 -10.65 -3.22
C ILE A 64 11.06 -11.73 -2.41
N MET A 65 10.29 -12.69 -1.91
CA MET A 65 10.80 -13.81 -1.11
C MET A 65 10.98 -15.05 -1.99
N GLU A 66 10.28 -15.12 -3.11
CA GLU A 66 10.26 -16.25 -4.02
C GLU A 66 11.45 -16.18 -5.00
N ARG A 67 11.88 -17.33 -5.50
CA ARG A 67 12.82 -17.35 -6.62
C ARG A 67 12.12 -16.83 -7.86
N ASP A 68 12.57 -15.68 -8.35
CA ASP A 68 12.10 -15.12 -9.61
C ASP A 68 13.20 -15.17 -10.69
N VAL A 69 12.79 -14.93 -11.95
CA VAL A 69 13.68 -15.01 -13.12
C VAL A 69 14.72 -13.88 -13.18
N TRP A 70 14.49 -12.78 -12.47
CA TRP A 70 15.39 -11.62 -12.35
C TRP A 70 16.31 -11.73 -11.14
N GLY A 71 16.06 -12.67 -10.23
CA GLY A 71 16.90 -12.90 -9.05
C GLY A 71 16.74 -11.85 -7.96
N PHE A 72 15.60 -11.15 -7.88
CA PHE A 72 15.39 -10.09 -6.89
C PHE A 72 15.35 -10.59 -5.46
N GLN A 73 15.08 -11.87 -5.23
CA GLN A 73 15.26 -12.48 -3.90
C GLN A 73 16.67 -12.30 -3.35
N ASN A 74 17.67 -12.16 -4.23
CA ASN A 74 19.09 -11.97 -3.91
C ASN A 74 19.55 -10.50 -4.05
N ALA A 75 18.65 -9.56 -4.35
CA ALA A 75 19.04 -8.18 -4.54
C ALA A 75 19.55 -7.56 -3.23
N PHE A 76 20.71 -6.91 -3.25
CA PHE A 76 21.31 -6.33 -2.04
C PHE A 76 20.52 -5.16 -1.44
N TRP A 77 19.63 -4.54 -2.22
CA TRP A 77 18.72 -3.49 -1.76
C TRP A 77 17.41 -4.04 -1.16
N ARG A 78 17.16 -5.35 -1.31
CA ARG A 78 15.97 -6.04 -0.80
C ARG A 78 15.95 -5.95 0.72
N ALA A 79 14.80 -5.57 1.26
CA ALA A 79 14.58 -5.56 2.70
C ALA A 79 13.08 -5.48 3.01
N TRP A 80 12.72 -5.55 4.30
CA TRP A 80 11.33 -5.39 4.73
C TRP A 80 10.70 -4.10 4.21
N PRO A 81 9.40 -4.13 3.82
CA PRO A 81 8.68 -2.97 3.34
C PRO A 81 8.83 -1.76 4.26
N ARG A 82 8.93 -0.58 3.65
CA ARG A 82 9.13 0.69 4.38
C ARG A 82 8.52 1.84 3.61
N ALA A 83 8.21 2.92 4.31
CA ALA A 83 7.66 4.11 3.70
C ALA A 83 8.39 5.37 4.16
N ARG A 84 8.43 6.36 3.27
CA ARG A 84 8.73 7.76 3.57
C ARG A 84 7.59 8.61 3.04
N MET A 85 6.99 9.43 3.89
CA MET A 85 5.92 10.34 3.50
C MET A 85 6.15 11.72 4.10
N ASN A 86 5.97 12.74 3.26
CA ASN A 86 5.96 14.14 3.63
C ASN A 86 4.64 14.77 3.18
N LEU A 87 3.83 15.24 4.13
CA LEU A 87 2.61 15.99 3.87
C LEU A 87 2.84 17.47 4.15
N ARG A 88 2.88 18.26 3.07
CA ARG A 88 2.91 19.71 3.11
C ARG A 88 1.51 20.25 3.44
N LEU A 89 1.40 21.01 4.51
CA LEU A 89 0.18 21.68 4.93
C LEU A 89 0.39 23.19 4.83
N GLN A 90 -0.33 23.84 3.93
CA GLN A 90 -0.30 25.29 3.79
C GLN A 90 -1.53 25.89 4.46
N THR A 91 -1.30 26.79 5.41
CA THR A 91 -2.38 27.53 6.07
C THR A 91 -2.81 28.73 5.23
N PRO A 92 -4.03 29.27 5.40
CA PRO A 92 -4.48 30.47 4.68
C PRO A 92 -3.55 31.68 4.85
N GLY A 93 -2.86 31.79 5.99
CA GLY A 93 -1.85 32.84 6.25
C GLY A 93 -0.47 32.55 5.67
N GLY A 94 -0.33 31.63 4.70
CA GLY A 94 0.92 31.32 4.00
C GLY A 94 1.92 30.45 4.77
N LYS A 95 1.73 30.22 6.08
CA LYS A 95 2.62 29.34 6.86
C LYS A 95 2.51 27.90 6.36
N THR A 96 3.67 27.28 6.13
CA THR A 96 3.78 25.86 5.76
C THR A 96 4.19 25.03 6.98
N LYS A 97 3.49 23.92 7.20
CA LYS A 97 3.86 22.87 8.16
C LYS A 97 4.08 21.56 7.42
N TRP A 98 4.91 20.70 7.99
CA TRP A 98 5.16 19.36 7.45
C TRP A 98 4.79 18.31 8.48
N LEU A 99 3.95 17.35 8.07
CA LEU A 99 3.84 16.07 8.75
C LEU A 99 4.75 15.09 8.01
N VAL A 100 5.69 14.49 8.73
CA VAL A 100 6.67 13.56 8.15
C VAL A 100 6.61 12.21 8.86
N THR A 101 6.93 11.14 8.15
CA THR A 101 7.18 9.82 8.76
C THR A 101 8.40 9.89 9.68
N ASN A 102 8.24 9.47 10.92
CA ASN A 102 9.28 9.43 11.96
C ASN A 102 8.94 8.34 13.00
N ASN A 103 9.64 8.32 14.14
CA ASN A 103 9.44 7.36 15.22
C ASN A 103 8.22 7.64 16.12
N THR A 104 7.44 8.70 15.88
CA THR A 104 6.17 8.95 16.58
C THR A 104 5.00 8.26 15.87
N TRP A 105 5.22 7.70 14.68
CA TRP A 105 4.23 6.88 14.00
C TRP A 105 4.06 5.57 14.74
N GLN A 106 2.85 5.03 14.68
CA GLN A 106 2.51 3.71 15.23
C GLN A 106 2.46 2.69 14.09
N ALA A 107 2.95 1.48 14.36
CA ALA A 107 3.02 0.38 13.41
C ALA A 107 2.66 -0.95 14.09
N ALA A 108 2.01 -1.83 13.34
CA ALA A 108 1.72 -3.20 13.74
C ALA A 108 1.54 -4.06 12.49
N ASP A 109 1.71 -5.36 12.66
CA ASP A 109 1.29 -6.33 11.65
C ASP A 109 -0.23 -6.32 11.54
N GLY A 110 -0.71 -6.44 10.31
CA GLY A 110 -2.13 -6.37 10.00
C GLY A 110 -2.73 -7.74 9.69
N PRO A 111 -3.96 -7.76 9.15
CA PRO A 111 -4.65 -9.00 8.77
C PRO A 111 -4.02 -9.73 7.58
N ARG A 112 -2.99 -9.16 6.93
CA ARG A 112 -2.29 -9.76 5.80
C ARG A 112 -1.09 -10.53 6.34
N LEU A 113 -1.24 -11.85 6.44
CA LEU A 113 -0.24 -12.75 7.02
C LEU A 113 0.89 -13.04 6.03
N ALA A 114 0.57 -13.07 4.74
CA ALA A 114 1.53 -13.22 3.66
C ALA A 114 1.04 -12.47 2.43
N ASP A 115 1.98 -11.92 1.67
CA ASP A 115 1.74 -11.39 0.34
C ASP A 115 2.98 -11.52 -0.54
N GLY A 116 2.76 -11.85 -1.81
CA GLY A 116 3.79 -11.83 -2.82
C GLY A 116 3.18 -11.78 -4.22
N VAL A 117 3.97 -11.25 -5.15
CA VAL A 117 3.51 -10.99 -6.52
C VAL A 117 3.14 -12.29 -7.25
N TYR A 118 3.82 -13.39 -6.91
CA TYR A 118 3.66 -14.68 -7.58
C TYR A 118 2.77 -15.67 -6.82
N ASN A 119 2.77 -15.64 -5.49
CA ASN A 119 2.09 -16.61 -4.62
C ASN A 119 0.78 -16.11 -4.01
N GLY A 120 0.37 -14.88 -4.32
CA GLY A 120 -0.90 -14.32 -3.89
C GLY A 120 -0.86 -13.76 -2.47
N GLU A 121 -1.96 -13.90 -1.75
CA GLU A 121 -2.17 -13.26 -0.45
C GLU A 121 -2.86 -14.22 0.52
N VAL A 122 -2.38 -14.23 1.77
CA VAL A 122 -3.06 -14.88 2.90
C VAL A 122 -3.58 -13.80 3.83
N TYR A 123 -4.90 -13.78 4.05
CA TYR A 123 -5.58 -12.76 4.81
C TYR A 123 -6.46 -13.36 5.91
N ASP A 124 -6.23 -12.96 7.16
CA ASP A 124 -7.07 -13.30 8.32
C ASP A 124 -7.85 -12.06 8.78
N ALA A 125 -9.16 -12.09 8.54
CA ALA A 125 -10.05 -10.99 8.90
C ALA A 125 -10.22 -10.80 10.43
N ALA A 126 -9.91 -11.80 11.25
CA ALA A 126 -9.97 -11.69 12.71
C ALA A 126 -8.91 -10.74 13.27
N LEU A 127 -7.82 -10.52 12.54
CA LEU A 127 -6.70 -9.66 12.93
C LEU A 127 -6.85 -8.21 12.43
N LYS A 128 -8.04 -7.80 11.99
CA LYS A 128 -8.30 -6.42 11.57
C LYS A 128 -8.08 -5.44 12.72
N ILE A 129 -7.18 -4.48 12.52
CA ILE A 129 -6.94 -3.40 13.48
C ILE A 129 -8.08 -2.39 13.35
N HIS A 130 -9.01 -2.38 14.30
CA HIS A 130 -10.12 -1.43 14.27
C HIS A 130 -9.67 0.02 14.54
N GLY A 131 -10.19 0.97 13.76
CA GLY A 131 -9.95 2.40 13.97
C GLY A 131 -8.63 2.95 13.42
N TRP A 132 -7.74 2.09 12.90
CA TRP A 132 -6.40 2.49 12.42
C TRP A 132 -6.38 3.59 11.35
N ASN A 133 -7.49 3.76 10.62
CA ASN A 133 -7.67 4.77 9.58
C ASN A 133 -8.87 5.69 9.84
N ASN A 134 -9.52 5.62 11.01
CA ASN A 134 -10.69 6.42 11.33
C ASN A 134 -10.33 7.52 12.35
N PRO A 135 -10.45 8.82 12.01
CA PRO A 135 -10.08 9.91 12.91
C PRO A 135 -10.97 10.04 14.15
N ASP A 136 -12.19 9.48 14.10
CA ASP A 136 -13.19 9.57 15.15
C ASP A 136 -13.25 8.30 16.03
N ARG A 137 -12.42 7.29 15.72
CA ARG A 137 -12.34 6.05 16.50
C ARG A 137 -11.01 6.00 17.24
N ALA A 138 -11.06 5.63 18.52
CA ALA A 138 -9.86 5.30 19.27
C ALA A 138 -9.22 4.03 18.68
N MET A 139 -7.89 4.01 18.60
CA MET A 139 -7.11 2.85 18.25
C MET A 139 -6.38 2.37 19.50
N ALA A 140 -6.20 1.06 19.65
CA ALA A 140 -5.28 0.52 20.64
C ALA A 140 -3.89 1.15 20.44
N SER A 141 -3.16 1.38 21.54
CA SER A 141 -1.79 1.86 21.43
C SER A 141 -0.93 0.76 20.82
N LEU A 142 -0.38 1.01 19.62
CA LEU A 142 0.54 0.10 18.95
C LEU A 142 1.98 0.51 19.24
N ALA A 143 2.92 -0.38 18.89
CA ALA A 143 4.34 -0.08 18.95
C ALA A 143 4.70 1.08 18.02
N HIS A 144 5.72 1.85 18.40
CA HIS A 144 6.24 2.90 17.53
C HIS A 144 6.98 2.32 16.32
N ALA A 145 6.87 3.00 15.18
CA ALA A 145 7.57 2.66 13.97
C ALA A 145 9.09 2.81 14.15
N LYS A 146 9.84 1.86 13.58
CA LYS A 146 11.30 1.88 13.59
C LYS A 146 11.82 2.74 12.44
N ILE A 147 12.79 3.62 12.72
CA ILE A 147 13.55 4.31 11.67
C ILE A 147 14.50 3.30 11.03
N VAL A 148 14.45 3.21 9.70
CA VAL A 148 15.27 2.27 8.92
C VAL A 148 16.05 3.02 7.84
N LYS A 149 17.17 2.42 7.42
CA LYS A 149 18.02 2.96 6.35
C LYS A 149 17.27 2.92 5.00
N ALA A 150 17.34 3.99 4.22
CA ALA A 150 16.86 3.97 2.84
C ALA A 150 17.78 3.12 1.93
N PRO A 151 17.26 2.52 0.85
CA PRO A 151 18.11 1.95 -0.19
C PRO A 151 18.97 3.05 -0.85
N PRO A 152 20.06 2.69 -1.57
CA PRO A 152 21.02 3.68 -2.04
C PRO A 152 20.55 4.51 -3.24
N GLY A 153 19.47 4.11 -3.90
CA GLY A 153 18.90 4.84 -5.04
C GLY A 153 18.44 6.24 -4.68
N ARG A 154 18.39 7.11 -5.70
CA ARG A 154 17.92 8.48 -5.55
C ARG A 154 16.40 8.53 -5.54
N LEU A 155 15.83 9.37 -4.68
CA LEU A 155 14.39 9.61 -4.65
C LEU A 155 13.98 10.34 -5.94
N THR A 156 13.12 9.73 -6.75
CA THR A 156 12.76 10.21 -8.10
C THR A 156 11.26 10.22 -8.27
N SER A 157 10.72 11.26 -8.93
CA SER A 157 9.28 11.33 -9.21
C SER A 157 8.89 10.22 -10.17
N GLN A 158 7.86 9.46 -9.81
CA GLN A 158 7.28 8.47 -10.71
C GLN A 158 6.54 9.19 -11.85
N LEU A 159 6.90 8.87 -13.08
CA LEU A 159 6.32 9.47 -14.30
C LEU A 159 5.27 8.58 -14.97
N MET A 160 5.24 7.29 -14.61
CA MET A 160 4.28 6.37 -15.18
C MET A 160 2.90 6.53 -14.52
N PRO A 161 1.81 6.37 -15.30
CA PRO A 161 0.47 6.31 -14.74
C PRO A 161 0.35 5.19 -13.69
N PRO A 162 -0.54 5.36 -12.70
CA PRO A 162 -0.89 4.29 -11.78
C PRO A 162 -1.49 3.08 -12.51
N CYS A 163 -1.33 1.88 -11.93
CA CYS A 163 -2.23 0.79 -12.26
C CYS A 163 -3.60 1.09 -11.66
N GLU A 164 -4.68 0.87 -12.41
CA GLU A 164 -6.06 1.14 -11.98
C GLU A 164 -6.96 -0.07 -12.27
N VAL A 165 -8.06 -0.19 -11.52
CA VAL A 165 -9.11 -1.18 -11.83
C VAL A 165 -9.96 -0.61 -12.96
N VAL A 166 -9.69 -1.04 -14.18
CA VAL A 166 -10.34 -0.51 -15.39
C VAL A 166 -11.70 -1.16 -15.70
N GLN A 167 -11.93 -2.38 -15.21
CA GLN A 167 -13.17 -3.12 -15.47
C GLN A 167 -13.47 -4.08 -14.31
N ARG A 168 -14.75 -4.29 -14.02
CA ARG A 168 -15.23 -5.37 -13.15
C ARG A 168 -16.10 -6.30 -13.96
N LEU A 169 -15.84 -7.59 -13.87
CA LEU A 169 -16.52 -8.64 -14.61
C LEU A 169 -17.23 -9.57 -13.63
N ALA A 170 -18.53 -9.78 -13.84
CA ALA A 170 -19.26 -10.80 -13.12
C ALA A 170 -18.89 -12.20 -13.64
N PRO A 171 -18.91 -13.24 -12.80
CA PRO A 171 -18.75 -14.61 -13.27
C PRO A 171 -19.91 -15.00 -14.19
N VAL A 172 -19.64 -15.83 -15.19
CA VAL A 172 -20.65 -16.35 -16.12
C VAL A 172 -21.28 -17.65 -15.63
N SER A 173 -20.57 -18.43 -14.82
CA SER A 173 -21.09 -19.65 -14.21
C SER A 173 -20.23 -20.08 -13.02
N ILE A 174 -20.81 -20.88 -12.12
CA ILE A 174 -20.14 -21.56 -11.01
C ILE A 174 -20.52 -23.04 -11.12
N THR A 175 -19.53 -23.94 -11.10
CA THR A 175 -19.73 -25.39 -11.14
C THR A 175 -19.06 -26.07 -9.95
N GLU A 176 -19.52 -27.27 -9.59
CA GLU A 176 -18.94 -28.10 -8.53
C GLU A 176 -18.47 -29.44 -9.13
N PRO A 177 -17.27 -29.50 -9.75
CA PRO A 177 -16.77 -30.73 -10.36
C PRO A 177 -16.46 -31.85 -9.35
N GLN A 178 -16.28 -31.52 -8.07
CA GLN A 178 -16.10 -32.46 -6.96
C GLN A 178 -16.79 -31.90 -5.71
N PRO A 179 -17.26 -32.73 -4.77
CA PRO A 179 -17.88 -32.26 -3.54
C PRO A 179 -17.03 -31.19 -2.84
N HIS A 180 -17.64 -30.02 -2.59
CA HIS A 180 -17.05 -28.84 -1.95
C HIS A 180 -15.92 -28.15 -2.73
N VAL A 181 -15.72 -28.46 -4.01
CA VAL A 181 -14.76 -27.80 -4.89
C VAL A 181 -15.50 -27.02 -5.97
N PHE A 182 -15.46 -25.68 -5.88
CA PHE A 182 -16.14 -24.80 -6.83
C PHE A 182 -15.19 -24.21 -7.86
N VAL A 183 -15.59 -24.23 -9.13
CA VAL A 183 -14.89 -23.57 -10.24
C VAL A 183 -15.74 -22.42 -10.75
N VAL A 184 -15.19 -21.21 -10.70
CA VAL A 184 -15.85 -19.98 -11.15
C VAL A 184 -15.32 -19.61 -12.53
N LYS A 185 -16.21 -19.53 -13.51
CA LYS A 185 -15.87 -19.13 -14.88
C LYS A 185 -16.13 -17.63 -15.06
N PHE A 186 -15.16 -16.94 -15.63
CA PHE A 186 -15.28 -15.54 -16.06
C PHE A 186 -15.41 -15.44 -17.60
N PRO A 187 -15.92 -14.32 -18.14
CA PRO A 187 -16.16 -14.20 -19.58
C PRO A 187 -14.87 -14.18 -20.42
N GLN A 188 -13.72 -13.90 -19.81
CA GLN A 188 -12.44 -13.82 -20.48
C GLN A 188 -11.29 -14.19 -19.53
N ASN A 189 -10.15 -14.58 -20.12
CA ASN A 189 -8.89 -14.57 -19.38
C ASN A 189 -8.46 -13.11 -19.11
N MET A 190 -7.96 -12.82 -17.92
CA MET A 190 -7.68 -11.46 -17.48
C MET A 190 -6.54 -11.40 -16.46
N SER A 191 -6.00 -10.20 -16.25
CA SER A 191 -5.05 -9.91 -15.17
C SER A 191 -5.74 -9.06 -14.09
N GLY A 192 -5.57 -9.43 -12.83
CA GLY A 192 -6.20 -8.76 -11.70
C GLY A 192 -6.41 -9.72 -10.52
N TRP A 193 -7.46 -9.47 -9.75
CA TRP A 193 -7.87 -10.30 -8.62
C TRP A 193 -9.39 -10.36 -8.52
N VAL A 194 -9.89 -11.32 -7.75
CA VAL A 194 -11.32 -11.48 -7.48
C VAL A 194 -11.71 -10.73 -6.21
N THR A 195 -12.98 -10.32 -6.12
CA THR A 195 -13.59 -9.88 -4.86
C THR A 195 -14.51 -11.00 -4.37
N LEU A 196 -14.31 -11.42 -3.13
CA LEU A 196 -15.17 -12.39 -2.44
C LEU A 196 -16.08 -11.61 -1.48
N THR A 197 -17.37 -11.92 -1.50
CA THR A 197 -18.42 -11.28 -0.69
C THR A 197 -19.23 -12.31 0.07
#